data_AF-A0A6G3MG94-F1
#
_entry.id   AF-A0A6G3MG94-F1
#
_cell.length_a   1.000
_cell.length_b   1.000
_cell.length_c   1.000
_cell.angle_alpha   90.00
_cell.angle_beta   90.00
_cell.angle_gamma   90.00
#
_symmetry.space_group_name_H-M   'P 1'
#
loop_
_entity.id
_entity.type
_entity.pdbx_description
1 polymer ?
#
loop_
_entity_poly.entity_id
_entity_poly.type
_entity_poly.pdbx_seq_one_letter_code
_entity_poly.pdbx_strand_id
1 'polypeptide(L)'
;NIDKYGLYCVYLHFDELECISKKNAIDKFVYNPEKEPIRTLLTNAEHLGHMHICSHIMKWVHHFVCKKTELCEIFAQIVFDQTDLLPHYIANEIHLWKTYRRKMIYKILTIVLYSDYGKIQLTKSYLKYCDQIYLNYITDSHKKTFFFLNLTVQFITCPSLVIYLIENNFLYKILDSLSGHLTRFGFMSNEQLFNLFDLNKINTSIISKLFYASDAISECLCNQLDPQEWSSDFKNGLLSGVSRLIDICIQFNNMAPIQRKTIEKENDKPYSEVINIIIHLHNIMMNMSKWIVLDVIHFLYTFQKTLGNSIVKILWDHFEKDFNKNFNIENQPHSEIIEKLITYKNVNTDIFSINDLPIRFFIDILMDLCETESLDPFLKNKIFT
;
A
#
# COMPACT_ATOMS: atom_id res chain seq x y z
N ASN A 1 -32.67 -1.32 -3.19
CA ASN A 1 -32.14 -2.17 -4.28
C ASN A 1 -30.71 -1.81 -4.68
N ILE A 2 -30.37 -0.54 -4.88
CA ILE A 2 -28.98 -0.09 -5.17
C ILE A 2 -27.98 -0.59 -4.12
N ASP A 3 -28.27 -0.47 -2.81
CA ASP A 3 -27.35 -0.92 -1.75
C ASP A 3 -27.02 -2.43 -1.79
N LYS A 4 -27.99 -3.23 -2.28
CA LYS A 4 -27.89 -4.69 -2.36
C LYS A 4 -27.07 -5.14 -3.57
N TYR A 5 -27.28 -4.53 -4.73
CA TYR A 5 -26.69 -4.97 -6.01
C TYR A 5 -25.55 -4.07 -6.52
N GLY A 6 -25.38 -2.90 -5.93
CA GLY A 6 -24.45 -1.85 -6.38
C GLY A 6 -25.03 -0.97 -7.49
N LEU A 7 -25.98 -1.47 -8.29
CA LEU A 7 -26.59 -0.76 -9.42
C LEU A 7 -28.11 -0.94 -9.45
N TYR A 8 -28.78 -0.02 -10.14
CA TYR A 8 -30.20 -0.08 -10.44
C TYR A 8 -30.46 0.44 -11.85
N CYS A 9 -31.25 -0.29 -12.63
CA CYS A 9 -31.62 0.12 -13.98
C CYS A 9 -32.66 1.25 -13.88
N VAL A 10 -32.28 2.45 -14.33
CA VAL A 10 -33.16 3.63 -14.35
C VAL A 10 -33.88 3.77 -15.69
N TYR A 11 -33.23 3.35 -16.77
CA TYR A 11 -33.72 3.47 -18.13
C TYR A 11 -33.14 2.36 -19.00
N LEU A 12 -33.96 1.77 -19.87
CA LEU A 12 -33.57 0.71 -20.81
C LEU A 12 -34.11 1.08 -22.19
N HIS A 13 -33.22 1.17 -23.18
CA HIS A 13 -33.58 1.49 -24.56
C HIS A 13 -32.62 0.81 -25.55
N PHE A 14 -33.06 0.64 -26.79
CA PHE A 14 -32.25 0.01 -27.85
C PHE A 14 -31.29 0.99 -28.53
N ASP A 15 -31.56 2.30 -28.47
CA ASP A 15 -30.68 3.34 -29.00
C ASP A 15 -29.67 3.80 -27.93
N GLU A 16 -28.38 3.67 -28.27
CA GLU A 16 -27.26 4.10 -27.44
C GLU A 16 -27.24 5.62 -27.25
N LEU A 17 -27.56 6.39 -28.29
CA LEU A 17 -27.51 7.86 -28.25
C LEU A 17 -28.56 8.42 -27.29
N GLU A 18 -29.75 7.83 -27.27
CA GLU A 18 -30.80 8.19 -26.32
C GLU A 18 -30.40 7.83 -24.89
N CYS A 19 -29.79 6.66 -24.68
CA CYS A 19 -29.27 6.27 -23.36
C CYS A 19 -28.17 7.23 -22.87
N ILE A 20 -27.25 7.65 -23.74
CA ILE A 20 -26.20 8.64 -23.42
C ILE A 20 -26.84 9.99 -23.07
N SER A 21 -27.82 10.45 -23.84
CA SER A 21 -28.54 11.70 -23.58
C SER A 21 -29.23 11.69 -22.21
N LYS A 22 -29.94 10.61 -21.89
CA LYS A 22 -30.58 10.41 -20.58
C LYS A 22 -29.56 10.31 -19.45
N LYS A 23 -28.46 9.58 -19.66
CA LYS A 23 -27.34 9.50 -18.70
C LYS A 23 -26.83 10.90 -18.36
N ASN A 24 -26.50 11.69 -19.37
CA ASN A 24 -25.98 13.05 -19.20
C ASN A 24 -26.99 13.97 -18.50
N ALA A 25 -28.28 13.81 -18.77
CA ALA A 25 -29.33 14.57 -18.08
C ALA A 25 -29.42 14.21 -16.59
N ILE A 26 -29.30 12.92 -16.24
CA ILE A 26 -29.31 12.47 -14.85
C ILE A 26 -28.03 12.91 -14.13
N ASP A 27 -26.86 12.79 -14.74
CA ASP A 27 -25.59 13.23 -14.14
C ASP A 27 -25.63 14.74 -13.82
N LYS A 28 -26.20 15.57 -14.70
CA LYS A 28 -26.44 17.00 -14.43
C LYS A 28 -27.41 17.24 -13.27
N PHE A 29 -28.47 16.46 -13.19
CA PHE A 29 -29.49 16.61 -12.13
C PHE A 29 -28.97 16.16 -10.75
N VAL A 30 -28.15 15.11 -10.71
CA VAL A 30 -27.66 14.52 -9.46
C VAL A 30 -26.34 15.15 -8.99
N TYR A 31 -25.75 16.05 -9.79
CA TYR A 31 -24.58 16.80 -9.39
C TYR A 31 -24.86 17.62 -8.12
N ASN A 32 -24.20 17.24 -7.03
CA ASN A 32 -24.19 17.98 -5.79
C ASN A 32 -22.72 18.24 -5.41
N PRO A 33 -22.28 19.50 -5.27
CA PRO A 33 -20.89 19.80 -4.89
C PRO A 33 -20.54 19.34 -3.46
N GLU A 34 -21.53 19.20 -2.57
CA GLU A 34 -21.33 18.86 -1.16
C GLU A 34 -21.45 17.36 -0.84
N LYS A 35 -21.93 16.54 -1.80
CA LYS A 35 -22.13 15.10 -1.62
C LYS A 35 -21.58 14.35 -2.82
N GLU A 36 -21.01 13.16 -2.60
CA GLU A 36 -20.65 12.28 -3.73
C GLU A 36 -21.91 12.00 -4.58
N PRO A 37 -21.97 12.46 -5.84
CA PRO A 37 -23.14 12.31 -6.67
C PRO A 37 -23.34 10.82 -7.03
N ILE A 38 -24.60 10.40 -7.18
CA ILE A 38 -24.91 9.06 -7.70
C ILE A 38 -24.34 8.98 -9.12
N ARG A 39 -23.36 8.11 -9.32
CA ARG A 39 -22.77 7.88 -10.63
C ARG A 39 -23.72 7.08 -11.50
N THR A 40 -24.00 7.58 -12.70
CA THR A 40 -24.73 6.82 -13.71
C THR A 40 -23.77 6.09 -14.65
N LEU A 41 -24.21 4.95 -15.17
CA LEU A 41 -23.43 4.16 -16.11
C LEU A 41 -24.30 3.64 -17.23
N LEU A 42 -23.68 3.54 -18.41
CA LEU A 42 -24.26 2.92 -19.59
C LEU A 42 -23.76 1.48 -19.64
N THR A 43 -24.65 0.52 -19.85
CA THR A 43 -24.28 -0.89 -19.96
C THR A 43 -25.28 -1.64 -20.83
N ASN A 44 -24.81 -2.66 -21.54
CA ASN A 44 -25.66 -3.55 -22.32
C ASN A 44 -26.45 -4.48 -21.36
N ALA A 45 -27.77 -4.55 -21.55
CA ALA A 45 -28.65 -5.43 -20.78
C ALA A 45 -28.24 -6.91 -20.87
N GLU A 46 -27.66 -7.34 -21.99
CA GLU A 46 -27.14 -8.71 -22.16
C GLU A 46 -25.99 -9.00 -21.20
N HIS A 47 -25.08 -8.04 -21.00
CA HIS A 47 -23.99 -8.19 -20.01
C HIS A 47 -24.55 -8.39 -18.60
N LEU A 48 -25.62 -7.67 -18.25
CA LEU A 48 -26.31 -7.81 -16.97
C LEU A 48 -26.93 -9.21 -16.82
N GLY A 49 -27.55 -9.73 -17.88
CA GLY A 49 -28.06 -11.10 -17.96
C GLY A 49 -26.95 -12.14 -17.75
N HIS A 50 -25.82 -12.00 -18.46
CA HIS A 50 -24.66 -12.87 -18.31
C HIS A 50 -24.09 -12.84 -16.90
N MET A 51 -23.96 -11.66 -16.28
CA MET A 51 -23.51 -11.55 -14.89
C MET A 51 -24.44 -12.31 -13.94
N HIS A 52 -25.76 -12.24 -14.15
CA HIS A 52 -26.73 -12.97 -13.34
C HIS A 52 -26.58 -14.49 -13.49
N ILE A 53 -26.52 -15.00 -14.73
CA ILE A 53 -26.37 -16.44 -15.01
C ILE A 53 -25.04 -16.98 -14.48
N CYS A 54 -23.93 -16.31 -14.79
CA CYS A 54 -22.60 -16.66 -14.28
C CYS A 54 -22.57 -16.72 -12.75
N SER A 55 -23.29 -15.82 -12.10
CA SER A 55 -23.42 -15.80 -10.64
C SER A 55 -24.14 -17.02 -10.05
N HIS A 56 -24.92 -17.77 -10.84
CA HIS A 56 -25.47 -19.08 -10.43
C HIS A 56 -24.46 -20.20 -10.69
N ILE A 57 -23.77 -20.17 -11.84
CA ILE A 57 -22.71 -21.11 -12.18
C ILE A 57 -21.61 -21.09 -11.11
N MET A 58 -21.15 -19.91 -10.68
CA MET A 58 -20.13 -19.78 -9.63
C MET A 58 -20.53 -20.47 -8.32
N LYS A 59 -21.81 -20.42 -7.95
CA LYS A 59 -22.29 -21.12 -6.74
C LYS A 59 -22.21 -22.62 -6.90
N TRP A 60 -22.58 -23.13 -8.08
CA TRP A 60 -22.52 -24.56 -8.38
C TRP A 60 -21.07 -25.05 -8.41
N VAL A 61 -20.18 -24.34 -9.12
CA VAL A 61 -18.73 -24.60 -9.15
C VAL A 61 -18.18 -24.68 -7.73
N HIS A 62 -18.49 -23.69 -6.89
CA HIS A 62 -18.05 -23.69 -5.50
C HIS A 62 -18.56 -24.87 -4.69
N HIS A 63 -19.85 -25.19 -4.81
CA HIS A 63 -20.42 -26.33 -4.09
C HIS A 63 -19.76 -27.65 -4.51
N PHE A 64 -19.40 -27.81 -5.78
CA PHE A 64 -18.81 -29.03 -6.30
C PHE A 64 -17.31 -29.13 -6.00
N VAL A 65 -16.54 -28.09 -6.34
CA VAL A 65 -15.07 -28.10 -6.29
C VAL A 65 -14.55 -28.09 -4.85
N CYS A 66 -15.13 -27.29 -3.95
CA CYS A 66 -14.65 -27.18 -2.56
C CYS A 66 -14.79 -28.46 -1.72
N LYS A 67 -15.35 -29.55 -2.26
CA LYS A 67 -15.51 -30.82 -1.54
C LYS A 67 -14.19 -31.57 -1.35
N LYS A 68 -13.19 -31.32 -2.21
CA LYS A 68 -11.92 -32.03 -2.20
C LYS A 68 -10.77 -31.10 -2.60
N THR A 69 -9.63 -31.22 -1.93
CA THR A 69 -8.44 -30.40 -2.18
C THR A 69 -7.87 -30.64 -3.58
N GLU A 70 -7.92 -31.87 -4.09
CA GLU A 70 -7.45 -32.21 -5.44
C GLU A 70 -8.29 -31.52 -6.53
N LEU A 71 -9.59 -31.33 -6.28
CA LEU A 71 -10.45 -30.57 -7.20
C LEU A 71 -10.11 -29.07 -7.17
N CYS A 72 -9.78 -28.52 -6.00
CA CYS A 72 -9.31 -27.13 -5.90
C CYS A 72 -8.00 -26.93 -6.68
N GLU A 73 -7.09 -27.90 -6.63
CA GLU A 73 -5.84 -27.89 -7.38
C GLU A 73 -6.07 -27.88 -8.90
N ILE A 74 -6.86 -28.83 -9.41
CA ILE A 74 -7.23 -28.88 -10.84
C ILE A 74 -7.95 -27.61 -11.26
N PHE A 75 -8.86 -27.11 -10.41
CA PHE A 75 -9.60 -25.89 -10.70
C PHE A 75 -8.68 -24.66 -10.77
N ALA A 76 -7.70 -24.56 -9.87
CA ALA A 76 -6.70 -23.49 -9.92
C ALA A 76 -5.92 -23.54 -11.24
N GLN A 77 -5.44 -24.71 -11.66
CA GLN A 77 -4.76 -24.89 -12.94
C GLN A 77 -5.62 -24.46 -14.12
N ILE A 78 -6.91 -24.84 -14.15
CA ILE A 78 -7.83 -24.38 -15.21
C ILE A 78 -7.94 -22.85 -15.21
N VAL A 79 -8.13 -22.23 -14.04
CA VAL A 79 -8.30 -20.78 -13.92
C VAL A 79 -7.07 -20.02 -14.42
N PHE A 80 -5.85 -20.48 -14.13
CA PHE A 80 -4.62 -19.74 -14.50
C PHE A 80 -4.01 -20.15 -15.84
N ASP A 81 -4.10 -21.42 -16.21
CA ASP A 81 -3.35 -21.96 -17.35
C ASP A 81 -4.21 -22.10 -18.61
N GLN A 82 -5.53 -22.20 -18.44
CA GLN A 82 -6.46 -22.45 -19.54
C GLN A 82 -7.42 -21.28 -19.79
N THR A 83 -7.41 -20.25 -18.94
CA THR A 83 -8.30 -19.10 -19.07
C THR A 83 -7.61 -17.79 -18.75
N ASP A 84 -8.12 -16.69 -19.33
CA ASP A 84 -7.73 -15.33 -18.96
C ASP A 84 -8.68 -14.71 -17.92
N LEU A 85 -9.33 -15.54 -17.08
CA LEU A 85 -10.38 -15.09 -16.17
C LEU A 85 -9.89 -13.96 -15.25
N LEU A 86 -8.72 -14.14 -14.64
CA LEU A 86 -8.24 -13.21 -13.62
C LEU A 86 -7.80 -11.85 -14.20
N PRO A 87 -6.98 -11.77 -15.27
CA PRO A 87 -6.68 -10.49 -15.91
C PRO A 87 -7.92 -9.72 -16.34
N HIS A 88 -8.91 -10.40 -16.95
CA HIS A 88 -10.16 -9.77 -17.36
C HIS A 88 -11.01 -9.32 -16.17
N TYR A 89 -11.06 -10.13 -15.10
CA TYR A 89 -11.78 -9.76 -13.88
C TYR A 89 -11.19 -8.48 -13.26
N ILE A 90 -9.87 -8.41 -13.09
CA ILE A 90 -9.19 -7.23 -12.52
C ILE A 90 -9.41 -6.01 -13.42
N ALA A 91 -9.21 -6.14 -14.73
CA ALA A 91 -9.39 -5.01 -15.66
C ALA A 91 -10.81 -4.45 -15.66
N ASN A 92 -11.82 -5.30 -15.42
CA ASN A 92 -13.23 -4.90 -15.49
C ASN A 92 -13.89 -4.72 -14.12
N GLU A 93 -13.16 -4.87 -13.01
CA GLU A 93 -13.74 -5.03 -11.67
C GLU A 93 -14.71 -3.90 -11.29
N ILE A 94 -14.36 -2.65 -11.61
CA ILE A 94 -15.20 -1.47 -11.33
C ILE A 94 -16.53 -1.45 -12.10
N HIS A 95 -16.63 -2.18 -13.22
CA HIS A 95 -17.84 -2.28 -14.05
C HIS A 95 -18.76 -3.42 -13.62
N LEU A 96 -18.32 -4.27 -12.68
CA LEU A 96 -19.05 -5.43 -12.22
C LEU A 96 -19.98 -5.11 -11.05
N TRP A 97 -21.13 -5.78 -11.03
CA TRP A 97 -22.10 -5.68 -9.93
C TRP A 97 -21.49 -6.13 -8.61
N LYS A 98 -21.88 -5.47 -7.53
CA LYS A 98 -21.40 -5.78 -6.18
C LYS A 98 -21.63 -7.25 -5.80
N THR A 99 -22.77 -7.82 -6.19
CA THR A 99 -23.09 -9.24 -5.94
C THR A 99 -22.27 -10.19 -6.79
N TYR A 100 -21.93 -9.81 -8.02
CA TYR A 100 -21.06 -10.57 -8.91
C TYR A 100 -19.64 -10.59 -8.34
N ARG A 101 -19.08 -9.42 -8.03
CA ARG A 101 -17.75 -9.28 -7.40
C ARG A 101 -17.62 -10.12 -6.13
N ARG A 102 -18.61 -10.00 -5.23
CA ARG A 102 -18.68 -10.80 -4.01
C ARG A 102 -18.65 -12.30 -4.30
N LYS A 103 -19.37 -12.77 -5.34
CA LYS A 103 -19.37 -14.18 -5.71
C LYS A 103 -18.05 -14.58 -6.37
N MET A 104 -17.46 -13.77 -7.23
CA MET A 104 -16.15 -14.05 -7.79
C MET A 104 -15.12 -14.24 -6.67
N ILE A 105 -15.05 -13.31 -5.73
CA ILE A 105 -14.13 -13.36 -4.59
C ILE A 105 -14.38 -14.61 -3.75
N TYR A 106 -15.58 -14.77 -3.17
CA TYR A 106 -15.81 -15.83 -2.16
C TYR A 106 -16.18 -17.20 -2.74
N LYS A 107 -16.54 -17.27 -4.02
CA LYS A 107 -16.99 -18.52 -4.68
C LYS A 107 -16.06 -18.99 -5.78
N ILE A 108 -15.11 -18.19 -6.25
CA ILE A 108 -14.12 -18.65 -7.25
C ILE A 108 -12.71 -18.44 -6.72
N LEU A 109 -12.33 -17.20 -6.39
CA LEU A 109 -10.97 -16.89 -5.99
C LEU A 109 -10.59 -17.47 -4.62
N THR A 110 -11.54 -17.58 -3.68
CA THR A 110 -11.29 -18.33 -2.43
C THR A 110 -11.05 -19.82 -2.67
N ILE A 111 -11.62 -20.42 -3.72
CA ILE A 111 -11.37 -21.84 -4.04
C ILE A 111 -9.92 -22.05 -4.43
N VAL A 112 -9.44 -21.16 -5.30
CA VAL A 112 -8.05 -21.12 -5.74
C VAL A 112 -7.09 -21.03 -4.55
N LEU A 113 -7.44 -20.27 -3.51
CA LEU A 113 -6.62 -20.16 -2.29
C LEU A 113 -6.53 -21.46 -1.47
N TYR A 114 -7.37 -22.48 -1.71
CA TYR A 114 -7.21 -23.80 -1.10
C TYR A 114 -6.16 -24.68 -1.80
N SER A 115 -5.65 -24.25 -2.95
CA SER A 115 -4.57 -24.89 -3.70
C SER A 115 -3.25 -24.15 -3.47
N ASP A 116 -2.16 -24.88 -3.28
CA ASP A 116 -0.84 -24.25 -3.11
C ASP A 116 -0.37 -23.62 -4.42
N TYR A 117 -0.64 -24.25 -5.56
CA TYR A 117 -0.46 -23.64 -6.88
C TYR A 117 -1.28 -22.35 -7.00
N GLY A 118 -2.56 -22.41 -6.65
CA GLY A 118 -3.48 -21.28 -6.72
C GLY A 118 -3.07 -20.09 -5.86
N LYS A 119 -2.59 -20.33 -4.64
CA LYS A 119 -2.03 -19.27 -3.77
C LYS A 119 -0.87 -18.55 -4.45
N ILE A 120 0.12 -19.30 -4.94
CA ILE A 120 1.31 -18.73 -5.61
C ILE A 120 0.89 -17.93 -6.85
N GLN A 121 -0.04 -18.45 -7.67
CA GLN A 121 -0.50 -17.75 -8.87
C GLN A 121 -1.32 -16.49 -8.57
N LEU A 122 -2.12 -16.50 -7.49
CA LEU A 122 -2.80 -15.29 -7.02
C LEU A 122 -1.80 -14.24 -6.52
N THR A 123 -0.79 -14.64 -5.76
CA THR A 123 0.29 -13.74 -5.31
C THR A 123 1.05 -13.14 -6.48
N LYS A 124 1.38 -13.95 -7.50
CA LYS A 124 1.99 -13.48 -8.77
C LYS A 124 1.10 -12.47 -9.49
N SER A 125 -0.18 -12.76 -9.60
CA SER A 125 -1.14 -11.89 -10.29
C SER A 125 -1.35 -10.58 -9.53
N TYR A 126 -1.39 -10.63 -8.21
CA TYR A 126 -1.44 -9.45 -7.36
C TYR A 126 -0.24 -8.53 -7.62
N LEU A 127 0.99 -9.07 -7.65
CA LEU A 127 2.18 -8.30 -7.97
C LEU A 127 2.20 -7.75 -9.40
N LYS A 128 1.63 -8.48 -10.35
CA LYS A 128 1.59 -8.07 -11.76
C LYS A 128 0.59 -6.95 -11.99
N TYR A 129 -0.52 -6.94 -11.27
CA TYR A 129 -1.64 -6.02 -11.49
C TYR A 129 -1.89 -5.07 -10.31
N CYS A 130 -0.91 -4.88 -9.42
CA CYS A 130 -1.08 -4.10 -8.18
C CYS A 130 -1.63 -2.70 -8.46
N ASP A 131 -1.07 -1.98 -9.43
CA ASP A 131 -1.52 -0.63 -9.78
C ASP A 131 -2.99 -0.58 -10.18
N GLN A 132 -3.43 -1.53 -11.02
CA GLN A 132 -4.82 -1.60 -11.43
C GLN A 132 -5.73 -1.99 -10.25
N ILE A 133 -5.30 -2.91 -9.39
CA ILE A 133 -6.05 -3.37 -8.22
C ILE A 133 -6.28 -2.21 -7.25
N TYR A 134 -5.24 -1.44 -6.94
CA TYR A 134 -5.35 -0.27 -6.06
C TYR A 134 -6.17 0.85 -6.72
N LEU A 135 -5.94 1.13 -8.01
CA LEU A 135 -6.72 2.12 -8.74
C LEU A 135 -8.21 1.78 -8.73
N ASN A 136 -8.57 0.52 -9.01
CA ASN A 136 -9.95 0.04 -8.96
C ASN A 136 -10.58 0.27 -7.59
N TYR A 137 -9.85 -0.05 -6.52
CA TYR A 137 -10.31 0.11 -5.15
C TYR A 137 -10.54 1.59 -4.79
N ILE A 138 -9.58 2.45 -5.12
CA ILE A 138 -9.62 3.89 -4.81
C ILE A 138 -10.74 4.60 -5.58
N THR A 139 -10.92 4.25 -6.85
CA THR A 139 -11.92 4.90 -7.72
C THR A 139 -13.35 4.48 -7.45
N ASP A 140 -13.58 3.38 -6.73
CA ASP A 140 -14.92 2.88 -6.41
C ASP A 140 -15.65 3.81 -5.44
N SER A 141 -16.93 4.05 -5.70
CA SER A 141 -17.77 4.94 -4.87
C SER A 141 -18.66 4.19 -3.88
N HIS A 142 -18.54 2.86 -3.74
CA HIS A 142 -19.38 2.11 -2.81
C HIS A 142 -18.80 2.10 -1.40
N LYS A 143 -19.66 2.30 -0.38
CA LYS A 143 -19.28 2.25 1.03
C LYS A 143 -18.80 0.88 1.53
N LYS A 144 -19.27 -0.21 0.89
CA LYS A 144 -18.83 -1.59 1.16
C LYS A 144 -18.29 -2.17 -0.12
N THR A 145 -16.98 -2.36 -0.15
CA THR A 145 -16.20 -2.71 -1.33
C THR A 145 -15.90 -4.21 -1.31
N PHE A 146 -16.20 -4.89 -2.41
CA PHE A 146 -15.77 -6.27 -2.67
C PHE A 146 -14.83 -6.19 -3.85
N PHE A 147 -13.53 -6.18 -3.58
CA PHE A 147 -12.46 -6.11 -4.56
C PHE A 147 -11.49 -7.27 -4.41
N PHE A 148 -10.73 -7.53 -5.47
CA PHE A 148 -9.59 -8.44 -5.44
C PHE A 148 -8.66 -8.10 -4.28
N LEU A 149 -8.49 -6.81 -3.97
CA LEU A 149 -7.70 -6.32 -2.84
C LEU A 149 -8.12 -6.92 -1.49
N ASN A 150 -9.39 -7.31 -1.30
CA ASN A 150 -9.84 -7.94 -0.06
C ASN A 150 -9.25 -9.36 0.14
N LEU A 151 -8.70 -9.97 -0.90
CA LEU A 151 -8.01 -11.26 -0.81
C LEU A 151 -6.55 -11.12 -0.39
N THR A 152 -5.98 -9.91 -0.41
CA THR A 152 -4.55 -9.70 -0.14
C THR A 152 -4.12 -10.23 1.22
N VAL A 153 -4.96 -10.05 2.24
CA VAL A 153 -4.72 -10.57 3.60
C VAL A 153 -4.46 -12.09 3.62
N GLN A 154 -5.02 -12.85 2.67
CA GLN A 154 -4.91 -14.31 2.64
C GLN A 154 -3.54 -14.82 2.20
N PHE A 155 -2.76 -14.01 1.48
CA PHE A 155 -1.42 -14.40 1.04
C PHE A 155 -0.32 -13.52 1.63
N ILE A 156 -0.61 -12.29 2.07
CA ILE A 156 0.36 -11.38 2.70
C ILE A 156 0.65 -11.70 4.17
N THR A 157 -0.13 -12.62 4.76
CA THR A 157 0.06 -13.14 6.14
C THR A 157 0.64 -14.56 6.15
N CYS A 158 0.99 -15.10 4.98
CA CYS A 158 1.58 -16.42 4.84
C CYS A 158 3.11 -16.28 4.69
N PRO A 159 3.94 -16.74 5.64
CA PRO A 159 5.38 -16.52 5.63
C PRO A 159 6.08 -16.87 4.32
N SER A 160 5.78 -18.04 3.75
CA SER A 160 6.40 -18.48 2.48
C SER A 160 6.03 -17.58 1.29
N LEU A 161 4.79 -17.07 1.25
CA LEU A 161 4.36 -16.15 0.21
C LEU A 161 4.88 -14.73 0.45
N VAL A 162 5.12 -14.36 1.71
CA VAL A 162 5.76 -13.08 2.06
C VAL A 162 7.20 -13.07 1.59
N ILE A 163 7.98 -14.13 1.82
CA ILE A 163 9.33 -14.26 1.26
C ILE A 163 9.29 -14.06 -0.26
N TYR A 164 8.41 -14.80 -0.94
CA TYR A 164 8.20 -14.64 -2.38
C TYR A 164 7.83 -13.20 -2.78
N LEU A 165 6.92 -12.54 -2.05
CA LEU A 165 6.51 -11.16 -2.33
C LEU A 165 7.72 -10.21 -2.26
N ILE A 166 8.51 -10.29 -1.18
CA ILE A 166 9.66 -9.42 -0.96
C ILE A 166 10.72 -9.66 -2.03
N GLU A 167 11.08 -10.92 -2.30
CA GLU A 167 12.01 -11.29 -3.39
C GLU A 167 11.57 -10.74 -4.76
N ASN A 168 10.26 -10.58 -4.98
CA ASN A 168 9.69 -10.07 -6.22
C ASN A 168 9.33 -8.57 -6.17
N ASN A 169 10.04 -7.81 -5.33
CA ASN A 169 9.95 -6.35 -5.19
C ASN A 169 8.55 -5.84 -4.81
N PHE A 170 7.82 -6.59 -3.99
CA PHE A 170 6.50 -6.18 -3.48
C PHE A 170 6.51 -4.78 -2.88
N LEU A 171 7.44 -4.51 -1.95
CA LEU A 171 7.52 -3.23 -1.24
C LEU A 171 7.70 -2.06 -2.20
N TYR A 172 8.67 -2.18 -3.11
CA TYR A 172 8.90 -1.18 -4.15
C TYR A 172 7.63 -0.94 -4.97
N LYS A 173 7.01 -2.00 -5.51
CA LYS A 173 5.83 -1.89 -6.40
C LYS A 173 4.64 -1.21 -5.72
N ILE A 174 4.32 -1.60 -4.48
CA ILE A 174 3.18 -0.98 -3.78
C ILE A 174 3.48 0.47 -3.39
N LEU A 175 4.70 0.77 -2.93
CA LEU A 175 5.10 2.14 -2.64
C LEU A 175 5.11 3.01 -3.89
N ASP A 176 5.58 2.49 -5.01
CA ASP A 176 5.58 3.19 -6.30
C ASP A 176 4.14 3.46 -6.78
N SER A 177 3.27 2.46 -6.66
CA SER A 177 1.83 2.59 -6.90
C SER A 177 1.19 3.68 -6.05
N LEU A 178 1.46 3.65 -4.73
CA LEU A 178 0.98 4.62 -3.77
C LEU A 178 1.46 6.04 -4.12
N SER A 179 2.75 6.20 -4.44
CA SER A 179 3.32 7.47 -4.88
C SER A 179 2.69 7.99 -6.17
N GLY A 180 2.48 7.11 -7.16
CA GLY A 180 1.80 7.43 -8.41
C GLY A 180 0.37 7.90 -8.18
N HIS A 181 -0.37 7.25 -7.29
CA HIS A 181 -1.71 7.66 -6.91
C HIS A 181 -1.72 8.98 -6.12
N LEU A 182 -0.82 9.14 -5.15
CA LEU A 182 -0.64 10.39 -4.41
C LEU A 182 -0.36 11.56 -5.38
N THR A 183 0.53 11.36 -6.35
CA THR A 183 0.82 12.35 -7.39
C THR A 183 -0.41 12.64 -8.25
N ARG A 184 -1.09 11.60 -8.74
CA ARG A 184 -2.29 11.71 -9.59
C ARG A 184 -3.42 12.50 -8.93
N PHE A 185 -3.59 12.35 -7.62
CA PHE A 185 -4.61 13.07 -6.85
C PHE A 185 -4.10 14.42 -6.30
N GLY A 186 -2.89 14.84 -6.70
CA GLY A 186 -2.34 16.17 -6.40
C GLY A 186 -1.60 16.30 -5.08
N PHE A 187 -1.46 15.22 -4.29
CA PHE A 187 -0.85 15.24 -2.95
C PHE A 187 0.65 15.60 -2.97
N MET A 188 1.34 15.40 -4.09
CA MET A 188 2.77 15.72 -4.22
C MET A 188 3.01 16.97 -5.07
N SER A 189 2.01 17.84 -5.22
CA SER A 189 2.18 19.12 -5.93
C SER A 189 2.94 20.14 -5.08
N ASN A 190 3.50 21.19 -5.70
CA ASN A 190 4.17 22.28 -5.00
C ASN A 190 3.21 23.14 -4.14
N GLU A 191 1.89 22.89 -4.18
CA GLU A 191 0.93 23.49 -3.26
C GLU A 191 1.00 22.75 -1.91
N GLN A 192 0.94 23.48 -0.80
CA GLN A 192 0.88 22.85 0.52
C GLN A 192 -0.32 21.89 0.58
N LEU A 193 -0.08 20.64 0.97
CA LEU A 193 -1.11 19.58 1.04
C LEU A 193 -2.37 20.05 1.76
N PHE A 194 -2.18 20.82 2.84
CA PHE A 194 -3.25 21.44 3.62
C PHE A 194 -4.19 22.29 2.75
N ASN A 195 -3.64 23.14 1.88
CA ASN A 195 -4.41 24.00 0.99
C ASN A 195 -5.25 23.17 -0.01
N LEU A 196 -4.77 21.98 -0.42
CA LEU A 196 -5.53 21.11 -1.32
C LEU A 196 -6.78 20.55 -0.65
N PHE A 197 -6.71 20.28 0.65
CA PHE A 197 -7.86 19.83 1.41
C PHE A 197 -8.84 20.96 1.72
N ASP A 198 -8.34 22.12 2.13
CA ASP A 198 -9.16 23.31 2.41
C ASP A 198 -9.95 23.77 1.18
N LEU A 199 -9.35 23.64 -0.01
CA LEU A 199 -10.01 23.97 -1.26
C LEU A 199 -11.01 22.90 -1.74
N ASN A 200 -11.30 21.87 -0.93
CA ASN A 200 -12.12 20.70 -1.27
C ASN A 200 -11.66 19.99 -2.57
N LYS A 201 -10.40 20.20 -3.01
CA LYS A 201 -9.88 19.58 -4.24
C LYS A 201 -9.70 18.08 -4.06
N ILE A 202 -9.53 17.61 -2.82
CA ILE A 202 -9.23 16.23 -2.47
C ILE A 202 -10.34 15.64 -1.61
N ASN A 203 -10.92 14.53 -2.08
CA ASN A 203 -11.92 13.78 -1.33
C ASN A 203 -11.27 12.93 -0.23
N THR A 204 -11.60 13.15 1.04
CA THR A 204 -11.08 12.37 2.19
C THR A 204 -11.39 10.87 2.07
N SER A 205 -12.43 10.49 1.31
CA SER A 205 -12.74 9.08 1.00
C SER A 205 -11.67 8.40 0.11
N ILE A 206 -10.91 9.18 -0.67
CA ILE A 206 -9.79 8.67 -1.49
C ILE A 206 -8.59 8.33 -0.60
N ILE A 207 -8.33 9.14 0.43
CA ILE A 207 -7.18 9.00 1.31
C ILE A 207 -7.31 7.81 2.22
N SER A 208 -8.46 7.68 2.87
CA SER A 208 -8.78 6.49 3.65
C SER A 208 -8.64 5.21 2.82
N LYS A 209 -8.88 5.26 1.51
CA LYS A 209 -8.66 4.13 0.60
C LYS A 209 -7.20 3.94 0.19
N LEU A 210 -6.42 5.01 0.05
CA LEU A 210 -4.98 4.93 -0.20
C LEU A 210 -4.26 4.22 0.97
N PHE A 211 -4.74 4.37 2.20
CA PHE A 211 -4.17 3.70 3.37
C PHE A 211 -4.25 2.18 3.32
N TYR A 212 -5.13 1.57 2.51
CA TYR A 212 -5.10 0.12 2.31
C TYR A 212 -3.78 -0.38 1.71
N ALA A 213 -3.07 0.44 0.94
CA ALA A 213 -1.73 0.09 0.46
C ALA A 213 -0.74 0.02 1.61
N SER A 214 -0.79 1.02 2.50
CA SER A 214 0.03 1.08 3.71
C SER A 214 -0.28 -0.05 4.69
N ASP A 215 -1.56 -0.41 4.83
CA ASP A 215 -2.00 -1.52 5.68
C ASP A 215 -1.50 -2.86 5.13
N ALA A 216 -1.58 -3.08 3.82
CA ALA A 216 -1.03 -4.29 3.20
C ALA A 216 0.49 -4.39 3.41
N ILE A 217 1.24 -3.30 3.24
CA ILE A 217 2.68 -3.27 3.54
C ILE A 217 2.92 -3.59 5.03
N SER A 218 2.15 -3.00 5.93
CA SER A 218 2.29 -3.21 7.37
C SER A 218 1.98 -4.65 7.77
N GLU A 219 0.91 -5.23 7.24
CA GLU A 219 0.57 -6.65 7.45
C GLU A 219 1.69 -7.57 6.94
N CYS A 220 2.27 -7.27 5.78
CA CYS A 220 3.43 -7.99 5.23
C CYS A 220 4.61 -7.97 6.20
N LEU A 221 5.00 -6.77 6.66
CA LEU A 221 6.17 -6.58 7.51
C LEU A 221 5.97 -7.09 8.96
N CYS A 222 4.73 -7.29 9.40
CA CYS A 222 4.43 -7.87 10.70
C CYS A 222 4.66 -9.38 10.77
N ASN A 223 4.94 -10.06 9.66
CA ASN A 223 5.25 -11.48 9.66
C ASN A 223 6.58 -11.75 10.38
N GLN A 224 6.58 -12.80 11.20
CA GLN A 224 7.80 -13.35 11.80
C GLN A 224 8.44 -14.30 10.78
N LEU A 225 9.60 -13.92 10.27
CA LEU A 225 10.38 -14.71 9.31
C LEU A 225 11.71 -15.09 9.94
N ASP A 226 12.24 -16.26 9.57
CA ASP A 226 13.59 -16.67 9.97
C ASP A 226 14.63 -15.98 9.06
N PRO A 227 15.55 -15.17 9.60
CA PRO A 227 16.63 -14.55 8.81
C PRO A 227 17.51 -15.54 8.05
N GLN A 228 17.57 -16.79 8.49
CA GLN A 228 18.32 -17.85 7.79
C GLN A 228 17.74 -18.15 6.40
N GLU A 229 16.45 -17.91 6.20
CA GLU A 229 15.76 -18.15 4.93
C GLU A 229 15.90 -16.96 3.97
N TRP A 230 16.52 -15.85 4.39
CA TRP A 230 16.58 -14.63 3.60
C TRP A 230 17.63 -14.74 2.50
N SER A 231 17.16 -14.96 1.28
CA SER A 231 17.98 -14.96 0.07
C SER A 231 18.57 -13.56 -0.23
N SER A 232 19.53 -13.49 -1.16
CA SER A 232 19.99 -12.22 -1.70
C SER A 232 18.86 -11.40 -2.31
N ASP A 233 17.91 -12.07 -2.95
CA ASP A 233 16.76 -11.43 -3.60
C ASP A 233 15.80 -10.86 -2.57
N PHE A 234 15.63 -11.52 -1.43
CA PHE A 234 14.86 -10.99 -0.31
C PHE A 234 15.48 -9.70 0.21
N LYS A 235 16.80 -9.71 0.46
CA LYS A 235 17.54 -8.55 0.94
C LYS A 235 17.47 -7.38 -0.07
N ASN A 236 17.64 -7.66 -1.35
CA ASN A 236 17.50 -6.67 -2.42
C ASN A 236 16.06 -6.12 -2.52
N GLY A 237 15.06 -6.98 -2.33
CA GLY A 237 13.65 -6.61 -2.28
C GLY A 237 13.35 -5.63 -1.15
N LEU A 238 13.89 -5.89 0.05
CA LEU A 238 13.77 -4.98 1.20
C LEU A 238 14.50 -3.64 0.94
N LEU A 239 15.73 -3.68 0.43
CA LEU A 239 16.51 -2.48 0.08
C LEU A 239 15.79 -1.61 -0.95
N SER A 240 15.22 -2.21 -2.00
CA SER A 240 14.47 -1.48 -3.02
C SER A 240 13.22 -0.81 -2.44
N GLY A 241 12.53 -1.48 -1.52
CA GLY A 241 11.41 -0.91 -0.78
C GLY A 241 11.80 0.29 0.07
N VAL A 242 12.90 0.17 0.83
CA VAL A 242 13.45 1.26 1.66
C VAL A 242 13.85 2.46 0.79
N SER A 243 14.57 2.23 -0.31
CA SER A 243 14.96 3.29 -1.24
C SER A 243 13.73 4.03 -1.78
N ARG A 244 12.69 3.29 -2.22
CA ARG A 244 11.48 3.92 -2.74
C ARG A 244 10.72 4.70 -1.67
N LEU A 245 10.70 4.21 -0.43
CA LEU A 245 10.08 4.90 0.69
C LEU A 245 10.79 6.23 1.00
N ILE A 246 12.13 6.24 0.96
CA ILE A 246 12.93 7.46 1.09
C ILE A 246 12.60 8.45 -0.03
N ASP A 247 12.53 7.98 -1.28
CA ASP A 247 12.16 8.82 -2.43
C ASP A 247 10.77 9.46 -2.25
N ILE A 248 9.80 8.71 -1.69
CA ILE A 248 8.48 9.24 -1.36
C ILE A 248 8.59 10.37 -0.33
N CYS A 249 9.35 10.16 0.75
CA CYS A 249 9.55 11.21 1.75
C CYS A 249 10.18 12.46 1.14
N ILE A 250 11.17 12.31 0.26
CA ILE A 250 11.83 13.41 -0.45
C ILE A 250 10.85 14.16 -1.37
N GLN A 251 9.90 13.46 -1.99
CA GLN A 251 8.85 14.08 -2.80
C GLN A 251 7.93 15.02 -1.98
N PHE A 252 7.86 14.84 -0.66
CA PHE A 252 7.15 15.74 0.25
C PHE A 252 8.00 16.89 0.81
N ASN A 253 9.20 17.13 0.26
CA ASN A 253 10.17 18.06 0.85
C ASN A 253 9.67 19.49 1.07
N ASN A 254 8.66 19.93 0.31
CA ASN A 254 8.10 21.29 0.40
C ASN A 254 6.94 21.42 1.41
N MET A 255 6.63 20.35 2.17
CA MET A 255 5.55 20.38 3.15
C MET A 255 5.99 21.08 4.44
N ALA A 256 5.13 21.98 4.96
CA ALA A 256 5.36 22.63 6.24
C ALA A 256 5.34 21.59 7.40
N PRO A 257 6.17 21.74 8.44
CA PRO A 257 6.13 20.90 9.63
C PRO A 257 4.79 21.00 10.37
N ILE A 258 4.32 19.89 10.96
CA ILE A 258 3.02 19.78 11.64
C ILE A 258 3.19 19.15 13.03
N GLN A 259 2.39 19.55 14.01
CA GLN A 259 2.39 18.95 15.35
C GLN A 259 1.05 18.27 15.66
N ARG A 260 1.09 16.99 16.07
CA ARG A 260 -0.10 16.19 16.37
C ARG A 260 -0.98 16.78 17.50
N LYS A 261 -0.37 17.24 18.60
CA LYS A 261 -1.08 17.70 19.82
C LYS A 261 -1.88 19.00 19.65
N THR A 262 -1.54 19.82 18.67
CA THR A 262 -2.16 21.15 18.48
C THR A 262 -3.55 21.02 17.86
N ILE A 263 -3.82 19.93 17.14
CA ILE A 263 -5.02 19.74 16.30
C ILE A 263 -6.16 19.00 17.03
N GLU A 264 -5.86 18.22 18.08
CA GLU A 264 -6.90 17.62 18.94
C GLU A 264 -7.84 18.67 19.58
N LYS A 265 -7.43 19.96 19.56
CA LYS A 265 -8.22 21.09 20.07
C LYS A 265 -9.07 21.81 19.01
N GLU A 266 -8.76 21.69 17.72
CA GLU A 266 -9.32 22.56 16.67
C GLU A 266 -10.22 21.86 15.64
N ASN A 267 -10.40 20.52 15.72
CA ASN A 267 -11.33 19.76 14.86
C ASN A 267 -11.14 19.96 13.34
N ASP A 268 -9.91 20.25 12.90
CA ASP A 268 -9.64 20.55 11.51
C ASP A 268 -9.33 19.27 10.70
N LYS A 269 -10.35 18.75 10.01
CA LYS A 269 -10.31 17.51 9.19
C LYS A 269 -9.13 17.46 8.18
N PRO A 270 -8.88 18.47 7.33
CA PRO A 270 -7.72 18.53 6.42
C PRO A 270 -6.39 18.20 7.12
N TYR A 271 -6.12 18.79 8.28
CA TYR A 271 -4.90 18.52 9.05
C TYR A 271 -4.82 17.09 9.57
N SER A 272 -5.94 16.50 10.00
CA SER A 272 -5.96 15.13 10.51
C SER A 272 -5.53 14.10 9.45
N GLU A 273 -5.87 14.32 8.18
CA GLU A 273 -5.50 13.42 7.09
C GLU A 273 -4.00 13.49 6.76
N VAL A 274 -3.40 14.69 6.84
CA VAL A 274 -1.95 14.85 6.66
C VAL A 274 -1.18 14.08 7.73
N ILE A 275 -1.62 14.20 8.99
CA ILE A 275 -1.04 13.47 10.11
C ILE A 275 -1.18 11.96 9.90
N ASN A 276 -2.34 11.49 9.41
CA ASN A 276 -2.53 10.06 9.12
C ASN A 276 -1.51 9.57 8.08
N ILE A 277 -1.23 10.34 7.02
CA ILE A 277 -0.19 10.01 6.04
C ILE A 277 1.18 9.87 6.74
N ILE A 278 1.57 10.85 7.56
CA ILE A 278 2.84 10.83 8.30
C ILE A 278 2.93 9.58 9.21
N ILE A 279 1.87 9.29 9.96
CA ILE A 279 1.80 8.14 10.87
C ILE A 279 1.91 6.83 10.10
N HIS A 280 1.21 6.69 8.96
CA HIS A 280 1.30 5.48 8.15
C HIS A 280 2.71 5.26 7.58
N LEU A 281 3.35 6.31 7.05
CA LEU A 281 4.73 6.22 6.56
C LEU A 281 5.71 5.87 7.70
N HIS A 282 5.54 6.50 8.87
CA HIS A 282 6.32 6.18 10.06
C HIS A 282 6.16 4.72 10.49
N ASN A 283 4.93 4.20 10.53
CA ASN A 283 4.66 2.82 10.90
C ASN A 283 5.30 1.81 9.92
N ILE A 284 5.29 2.12 8.62
CA ILE A 284 5.98 1.30 7.62
C ILE A 284 7.49 1.28 7.92
N MET A 285 8.11 2.44 8.16
CA MET A 285 9.53 2.52 8.52
C MET A 285 9.84 1.72 9.80
N MET A 286 9.03 1.87 10.84
CA MET A 286 9.17 1.13 12.10
C MET A 286 9.03 -0.38 11.93
N ASN A 287 8.21 -0.85 10.99
CA ASN A 287 8.10 -2.28 10.71
C ASN A 287 9.27 -2.79 9.85
N MET A 288 9.78 -1.97 8.92
CA MET A 288 11.00 -2.29 8.16
C MET A 288 12.22 -2.36 9.06
N SER A 289 12.38 -1.43 10.02
CA SER A 289 13.54 -1.41 10.94
C SER A 289 13.65 -2.71 11.72
N LYS A 290 12.54 -3.30 12.19
CA LYS A 290 12.54 -4.59 12.88
C LYS A 290 13.22 -5.69 12.07
N TRP A 291 12.92 -5.79 10.77
CA TRP A 291 13.56 -6.78 9.90
C TRP A 291 15.04 -6.46 9.65
N ILE A 292 15.38 -5.19 9.50
CA ILE A 292 16.76 -4.74 9.31
C ILE A 292 17.62 -5.08 10.53
N VAL A 293 17.10 -4.81 11.73
CA VAL A 293 17.76 -5.13 13.01
C VAL A 293 17.87 -6.64 13.20
N LEU A 294 16.84 -7.39 12.82
CA LEU A 294 16.86 -8.84 12.88
C LEU A 294 17.97 -9.45 11.99
N ASP A 295 18.19 -8.92 10.77
CA ASP A 295 19.32 -9.31 9.91
C ASP A 295 20.67 -8.97 10.58
N VAL A 296 20.79 -7.79 11.17
CA VAL A 296 22.01 -7.38 11.89
C VAL A 296 22.33 -8.34 13.02
N ILE A 297 21.35 -8.67 13.87
CA ILE A 297 21.52 -9.57 15.00
C ILE A 297 21.89 -10.99 14.53
N HIS A 298 21.30 -11.46 13.43
CA HIS A 298 21.59 -12.78 12.91
C HIS A 298 23.02 -12.92 12.38
N PHE A 299 23.51 -11.91 11.65
CA PHE A 299 24.82 -11.97 11.00
C PHE A 299 25.99 -11.41 11.84
N LEU A 300 25.74 -11.04 13.11
CA LEU A 300 26.71 -10.50 14.07
C LEU A 300 28.06 -11.24 14.08
N TYR A 301 28.05 -12.57 13.94
CA TYR A 301 29.25 -13.42 14.02
C TYR A 301 29.82 -13.87 12.66
N THR A 302 29.23 -13.44 11.55
CA THR A 302 29.55 -13.98 10.22
C THR A 302 30.42 -13.05 9.35
N PHE A 303 30.75 -11.84 9.84
CA PHE A 303 31.44 -10.78 9.09
C PHE A 303 30.80 -10.46 7.72
N GLN A 304 29.55 -10.86 7.49
CA GLN A 304 28.83 -10.58 6.26
C GLN A 304 28.28 -9.16 6.27
N LYS A 305 28.27 -8.51 5.11
CA LYS A 305 27.66 -7.20 4.95
C LYS A 305 26.16 -7.27 5.26
N THR A 306 25.75 -6.61 6.32
CA THR A 306 24.35 -6.58 6.77
C THR A 306 23.50 -5.62 5.94
N LEU A 307 22.19 -5.85 5.94
CA LEU A 307 21.19 -4.92 5.40
C LEU A 307 21.30 -3.54 6.05
N GLY A 308 21.50 -3.49 7.38
CA GLY A 308 21.63 -2.25 8.13
C GLY A 308 22.73 -1.34 7.57
N ASN A 309 23.93 -1.88 7.31
CA ASN A 309 25.03 -1.11 6.73
C ASN A 309 24.70 -0.55 5.34
N SER A 310 23.99 -1.33 4.51
CA SER A 310 23.59 -0.88 3.17
C SER A 310 22.56 0.25 3.25
N ILE A 311 21.63 0.19 4.20
CA ILE A 311 20.58 1.20 4.39
C ILE A 311 21.13 2.47 5.01
N VAL A 312 21.98 2.35 6.04
CA VAL A 312 22.69 3.51 6.63
C VAL A 312 23.50 4.23 5.58
N LYS A 313 24.16 3.52 4.67
CA LYS A 313 24.86 4.15 3.54
C LYS A 313 23.92 4.94 2.64
N ILE A 314 22.80 4.35 2.21
CA ILE A 314 21.81 5.03 1.35
C ILE A 314 21.29 6.30 2.03
N LEU A 315 20.89 6.18 3.30
CA LEU A 315 20.36 7.30 4.08
C LEU A 315 21.41 8.38 4.30
N TRP A 316 22.64 8.01 4.61
CA TRP A 316 23.74 8.97 4.74
C TRP A 316 23.98 9.73 3.44
N ASP A 317 24.08 9.03 2.30
CA ASP A 317 24.33 9.65 1.00
C ASP A 317 23.20 10.63 0.60
N HIS A 318 21.97 10.42 1.08
CA HIS A 318 20.84 11.35 0.87
C HIS A 318 20.77 12.50 1.88
N PHE A 319 21.06 12.25 3.16
CA PHE A 319 20.75 13.18 4.25
C PHE A 319 21.97 13.73 5.00
N GLU A 320 23.20 13.46 4.54
CA GLU A 320 24.45 13.95 5.16
C GLU A 320 24.40 15.45 5.49
N LYS A 321 23.94 16.29 4.55
CA LYS A 321 23.84 17.74 4.77
C LYS A 321 22.84 18.10 5.85
N ASP A 322 21.67 17.46 5.85
CA ASP A 322 20.62 17.70 6.84
C ASP A 322 21.03 17.18 8.22
N PHE A 323 21.73 16.05 8.25
CA PHE A 323 22.29 15.47 9.45
C PHE A 323 23.36 16.38 10.07
N ASN A 324 24.35 16.81 9.28
CA ASN A 324 25.40 17.71 9.76
C ASN A 324 24.84 19.05 10.24
N LYS A 325 23.82 19.59 9.56
CA LYS A 325 23.10 20.80 9.97
C LYS A 325 22.35 20.62 11.30
N ASN A 326 21.68 19.48 11.50
CA ASN A 326 20.83 19.25 12.66
C ASN A 326 21.63 18.85 13.92
N PHE A 327 22.76 18.16 13.74
CA PHE A 327 23.51 17.57 14.86
C PHE A 327 24.85 18.25 15.16
N ASN A 328 25.46 18.98 14.20
CA ASN A 328 26.70 19.74 14.38
C ASN A 328 27.83 18.93 15.06
N ILE A 329 28.17 17.79 14.45
CA ILE A 329 28.96 16.68 15.03
C ILE A 329 30.42 17.11 15.32
N GLU A 330 30.98 18.00 14.51
CA GLU A 330 32.42 18.30 14.48
C GLU A 330 32.98 18.94 15.77
N ASN A 331 32.14 19.37 16.73
CA ASN A 331 32.59 20.10 17.92
C ASN A 331 31.91 19.66 19.24
N GLN A 332 31.30 18.49 19.29
CA GLN A 332 30.58 18.02 20.48
C GLN A 332 31.15 16.73 21.08
N PRO A 333 31.10 16.56 22.42
CA PRO A 333 31.46 15.30 23.04
C PRO A 333 30.47 14.19 22.60
N HIS A 334 30.98 12.96 22.46
CA HIS A 334 30.19 11.79 22.03
C HIS A 334 28.90 11.59 22.80
N SER A 335 28.89 11.87 24.11
CA SER A 335 27.70 11.74 24.96
C SER A 335 26.57 12.71 24.57
N GLU A 336 26.89 13.95 24.20
CA GLU A 336 25.91 14.93 23.74
C GLU A 336 25.35 14.57 22.36
N ILE A 337 26.19 14.02 21.47
CA ILE A 337 25.77 13.56 20.15
C ILE A 337 24.74 12.43 20.29
N ILE A 338 25.03 11.43 21.14
CA ILE A 338 24.12 10.31 21.39
C ILE A 338 22.80 10.80 21.99
N GLU A 339 22.85 11.71 22.98
CA GLU A 339 21.65 12.28 23.58
C GLU A 339 20.78 13.02 22.54
N LYS A 340 21.40 13.83 21.67
CA LYS A 340 20.69 14.51 20.57
C LYS A 340 20.09 13.53 19.56
N LEU A 341 20.78 12.45 19.22
CA LEU A 341 20.26 11.44 18.30
C LEU A 341 19.03 10.74 18.89
N ILE A 342 19.13 10.27 20.14
CA ILE A 342 18.02 9.57 20.82
C ILE A 342 16.79 10.48 20.93
N THR A 343 17.00 11.75 21.28
CA THR A 343 15.94 12.75 21.47
C THR A 343 15.50 13.42 20.17
N TYR A 344 16.02 13.02 19.01
CA TYR A 344 15.64 13.61 17.73
C TYR A 344 14.16 13.35 17.44
N LYS A 345 13.40 14.44 17.42
CA LYS A 345 12.02 14.63 16.96
C LYS A 345 11.12 13.39 17.05
N ASN A 346 10.20 13.42 18.01
CA ASN A 346 9.17 12.40 18.18
C ASN A 346 7.89 12.79 17.42
N VAL A 347 7.50 11.94 16.47
CA VAL A 347 6.28 12.10 15.62
C VAL A 347 5.00 12.35 16.44
N ASN A 348 4.93 11.83 17.67
CA ASN A 348 3.74 11.96 18.52
C ASN A 348 3.69 13.24 19.35
N THR A 349 4.85 13.84 19.69
CA THR A 349 4.91 14.96 20.64
C THR A 349 5.38 16.26 20.02
N ASP A 350 6.22 16.19 18.98
CA ASP A 350 6.97 17.32 18.47
C ASP A 350 6.36 17.87 17.18
N ILE A 351 6.85 19.04 16.76
CA ILE A 351 6.61 19.56 15.42
C ILE A 351 7.46 18.71 14.46
N PHE A 352 6.79 18.05 13.51
CA PHE A 352 7.37 16.99 12.69
C PHE A 352 7.01 17.20 11.21
N SER A 353 7.99 17.09 10.32
CA SER A 353 7.82 17.09 8.86
C SER A 353 8.04 15.67 8.31
N ILE A 354 7.46 15.36 7.15
CA ILE A 354 7.70 14.08 6.46
C ILE A 354 9.21 13.84 6.23
N ASN A 355 9.99 14.91 6.02
CA ASN A 355 11.45 14.82 5.82
C ASN A 355 12.22 14.43 7.08
N ASP A 356 11.60 14.55 8.25
CA ASP A 356 12.20 14.10 9.50
C ASP A 356 12.08 12.56 9.63
N LEU A 357 11.18 11.89 8.86
CA LEU A 357 11.00 10.43 8.92
C LEU A 357 12.26 9.66 8.50
N PRO A 358 12.90 9.92 7.34
CA PRO A 358 14.11 9.19 6.95
C PRO A 358 15.26 9.42 7.93
N ILE A 359 15.39 10.62 8.51
CA ILE A 359 16.42 10.94 9.50
C ILE A 359 16.17 10.14 10.78
N ARG A 360 14.91 10.09 11.26
CA ARG A 360 14.57 9.28 12.43
C ARG A 360 14.85 7.78 12.18
N PHE A 361 14.44 7.28 11.01
CA PHE A 361 14.68 5.90 10.60
C PHE A 361 16.17 5.56 10.49
N PHE A 362 16.98 6.50 9.97
CA PHE A 362 18.44 6.38 9.96
C PHE A 362 19.01 6.24 11.37
N ILE A 363 18.58 7.10 12.29
CA ILE A 363 19.05 7.10 13.68
C ILE A 363 18.71 5.78 14.35
N ASP A 364 17.47 5.28 14.20
CA ASP A 364 17.04 4.04 14.84
C ASP A 364 17.94 2.86 14.39
N ILE A 365 18.20 2.73 13.08
CA ILE A 365 19.09 1.67 12.55
C ILE A 365 20.55 1.88 12.97
N LEU A 366 21.05 3.13 12.93
CA LEU A 366 22.42 3.45 13.30
C LEU A 366 22.70 3.10 14.76
N MET A 367 21.76 3.38 15.67
CA MET A 367 21.90 3.06 17.08
C MET A 367 22.02 1.56 17.31
N ASP A 368 21.17 0.75 16.65
CA ASP A 368 21.24 -0.72 16.75
C ASP A 368 22.55 -1.28 16.18
N LEU A 369 23.07 -0.72 15.08
CA LEU A 369 24.37 -1.12 14.51
C LEU A 369 25.54 -0.74 15.43
N CYS A 370 25.45 0.40 16.10
CA CYS A 370 26.46 0.85 17.08
C CYS A 370 26.45 -0.03 18.33
N GLU A 371 25.27 -0.34 18.87
CA GLU A 371 25.10 -1.19 20.06
C GLU A 371 25.61 -2.62 19.82
N THR A 372 25.41 -3.13 18.61
CA THR A 372 25.87 -4.48 18.20
C THR A 372 27.31 -4.49 17.68
N GLU A 373 28.03 -3.37 17.69
CA GLU A 373 29.39 -3.22 17.12
C GLU A 373 29.50 -3.70 15.65
N SER A 374 28.40 -3.65 14.90
CA SER A 374 28.27 -4.19 13.54
C SER A 374 28.32 -3.11 12.45
N LEU A 375 28.47 -1.84 12.85
CA LEU A 375 28.63 -0.72 11.93
C LEU A 375 29.95 -0.84 11.14
N ASP A 376 29.84 -0.75 9.82
CA ASP A 376 30.97 -0.78 8.90
C ASP A 376 32.01 0.30 9.27
N PRO A 377 33.32 -0.04 9.36
CA PRO A 377 34.34 0.90 9.81
C PRO A 377 34.46 2.16 8.94
N PHE A 378 34.21 2.04 7.62
CA PHE A 378 34.25 3.20 6.73
C PHE A 378 33.05 4.12 7.00
N LEU A 379 31.86 3.58 7.20
CA LEU A 379 30.69 4.36 7.62
C LEU A 379 30.89 4.98 9.01
N LYS A 380 31.44 4.23 9.96
CA LYS A 380 31.74 4.73 11.31
C LYS A 380 32.65 5.96 11.27
N ASN A 381 33.72 5.90 10.49
CA ASN A 381 34.59 7.07 10.29
C ASN A 381 33.79 8.20 9.62
N LYS A 382 33.12 7.95 8.50
CA LYS A 382 32.37 9.00 7.78
C LYS A 382 31.31 9.72 8.63
N ILE A 383 30.70 9.02 9.60
CA ILE A 383 29.61 9.56 10.44
C ILE A 383 30.14 10.27 11.69
N PHE A 384 31.21 9.75 12.31
CA PHE A 384 31.69 10.20 13.63
C PHE A 384 33.02 10.97 13.60
N THR A 385 33.69 11.09 12.46
CA THR A 385 34.89 11.91 12.26
C THR A 385 34.69 12.86 11.09
#